data_AF-A0A959KXL5-F1
#
_entry.id   AF-A0A959KXL5-F1
#
_cell.length_a   1.000
_cell.length_b   1.000
_cell.length_c   1.000
_cell.angle_alpha   90.00
_cell.angle_beta   90.00
_cell.angle_gamma   90.00
#
_symmetry.space_group_name_H-M   'P 1'
#
loop_
_entity.id
_entity.type
_entity.pdbx_description
1 polymer ?
#
loop_
_entity_poly.entity_id
_entity_poly.type
_entity_poly.pdbx_seq_one_letter_code
_entity_poly.pdbx_strand_id
1 'polypeptide(L)'
;FKPIVYARAIQRGIHPCSYTANQLRTYARYDHWQPRNADEKYGGSYSMEGGLINSINTVTINLALRSGPATVAQLAEDLGIDGPVPGVPAIALGAVEASLLDMVQVYGSFANRG
;
A
#
# COMPACT_ATOMS: atom_id res chain seq x y z
N PHE A 1 -0.06 -7.35 1.86
CA PHE A 1 0.79 -6.16 1.69
C PHE A 1 0.14 -4.83 2.07
N LYS A 2 -1.14 -4.56 1.76
CA LYS A 2 -1.78 -3.25 2.02
C LYS A 2 -1.54 -2.67 3.43
N PRO A 3 -1.66 -3.43 4.54
CA PRO A 3 -1.38 -2.87 5.87
C PRO A 3 0.01 -2.21 6.01
N ILE A 4 1.04 -2.73 5.34
CA ILE A 4 2.39 -2.15 5.31
C ILE A 4 2.37 -0.77 4.64
N VAL A 5 1.66 -0.63 3.52
CA VAL A 5 1.50 0.66 2.81
C VAL A 5 0.83 1.69 3.71
N TYR A 6 -0.25 1.31 4.39
CA TYR A 6 -1.02 2.21 5.26
C TYR A 6 -0.22 2.57 6.52
N ALA A 7 0.50 1.62 7.13
CA ALA A 7 1.40 1.86 8.24
C ALA A 7 2.50 2.86 7.85
N ARG A 8 3.15 2.67 6.69
CA ARG A 8 4.17 3.60 6.21
C ARG A 8 3.60 4.98 5.91
N ALA A 9 2.41 5.06 5.31
CA ALA A 9 1.72 6.32 5.08
C ALA A 9 1.49 7.11 6.38
N ILE A 10 1.07 6.43 7.45
CA ILE A 10 0.93 7.04 8.78
C ILE A 10 2.28 7.50 9.32
N GLN A 11 3.33 6.67 9.25
CA GLN A 11 4.70 7.06 9.67
C GLN A 11 5.25 8.28 8.90
N ARG A 12 4.83 8.47 7.64
CA ARG A 12 5.20 9.62 6.80
C ARG A 12 4.30 10.84 7.02
N GLY A 13 3.43 10.82 8.03
CA GLY A 13 2.60 11.95 8.45
C GLY A 13 1.27 12.08 7.70
N ILE A 14 0.83 11.07 6.94
CA ILE A 14 -0.51 11.08 6.36
C ILE A 14 -1.52 10.78 7.46
N HIS A 15 -2.36 11.77 7.80
CA HIS A 15 -3.36 11.60 8.84
C HIS A 15 -4.42 10.55 8.45
N PRO A 16 -4.81 9.63 9.36
CA PRO A 16 -5.83 8.60 9.09
C PRO A 16 -7.17 9.12 8.56
N CYS A 17 -7.58 10.31 9.03
CA CYS A 17 -8.82 10.98 8.60
C CYS A 17 -8.69 11.72 7.26
N SER A 18 -7.52 11.68 6.60
CA SER A 18 -7.33 12.28 5.29
C SER A 18 -8.11 11.49 4.23
N TYR A 19 -8.85 12.21 3.40
CA TYR A 19 -9.57 11.60 2.29
C TYR A 19 -8.71 11.53 1.03
N THR A 20 -8.78 10.39 0.36
CA THR A 20 -8.11 10.12 -0.92
C THR A 20 -9.16 9.78 -1.97
N ALA A 21 -9.10 10.46 -3.11
CA ALA A 21 -10.04 10.23 -4.20
C ALA A 21 -9.93 8.80 -4.76
N ASN A 22 -11.07 8.14 -4.94
CA ASN A 22 -11.13 6.85 -5.63
C ASN A 22 -11.24 7.08 -7.14
N GLN A 23 -10.09 7.24 -7.79
CA GLN A 23 -10.02 7.60 -9.20
C GLN A 23 -9.13 6.63 -9.98
N LEU A 24 -9.65 6.12 -11.11
CA LEU A 24 -8.83 5.39 -12.09
C LEU A 24 -7.81 6.36 -12.70
N ARG A 25 -6.53 6.00 -12.65
CA ARG A 25 -5.43 6.81 -13.16
C ARG A 25 -4.47 5.96 -14.00
N THR A 26 -4.00 6.54 -15.09
CA THR A 26 -2.89 5.98 -15.88
C THR A 26 -1.59 6.60 -15.39
N TYR A 27 -0.63 5.76 -15.02
CA TYR A 27 0.69 6.19 -14.57
C TYR A 27 1.70 6.03 -15.71
N ALA A 28 1.81 7.06 -16.57
CA ALA A 28 2.65 7.03 -17.77
C ALA A 28 4.11 6.62 -17.50
N ARG A 29 4.68 7.03 -16.35
CA ARG A 29 6.05 6.70 -15.94
C ARG A 29 6.31 5.23 -15.59
N TYR A 30 5.26 4.41 -15.53
CA TYR A 30 5.34 2.97 -15.27
C TYR A 30 4.70 2.21 -16.43
N ASP A 31 5.20 2.44 -17.64
CA ASP A 31 4.70 1.78 -18.86
C ASP A 31 3.18 1.90 -19.04
N HIS A 32 2.66 3.13 -18.89
CA HIS A 32 1.22 3.41 -18.98
C HIS A 32 0.34 2.53 -18.07
N TRP A 33 0.89 2.03 -16.96
CA TRP A 33 0.17 1.17 -16.02
C TRP A 33 -1.09 1.85 -15.48
N GLN A 34 -2.22 1.16 -15.61
CA GLN A 34 -3.54 1.64 -15.18
C GLN A 34 -4.22 0.58 -14.28
N PRO A 35 -3.85 0.54 -12.99
CA PRO A 35 -4.39 -0.45 -12.06
C PRO A 35 -5.86 -0.16 -11.72
N ARG A 36 -6.66 -1.22 -11.69
CA ARG A 36 -8.12 -1.17 -11.45
C ARG A 36 -8.47 -1.59 -10.04
N ASN A 37 -9.58 -1.08 -9.52
CA ASN A 37 -10.21 -1.66 -8.34
C ASN A 37 -10.82 -3.02 -8.69
N ALA A 38 -10.93 -3.91 -7.71
CA ALA A 38 -11.52 -5.22 -7.92
C ALA A 38 -12.99 -5.15 -8.40
N ASP A 39 -13.72 -4.12 -7.99
CA ASP A 39 -15.12 -3.89 -8.36
C ASP A 39 -15.30 -2.95 -9.56
N GLU A 40 -14.21 -2.43 -10.12
CA GLU A 40 -14.18 -1.42 -11.17
C GLU A 40 -15.01 -0.14 -10.89
N LYS A 41 -15.31 0.16 -9.62
CA LYS A 41 -16.06 1.37 -9.25
C LYS A 41 -15.11 2.51 -8.90
N TYR A 42 -15.46 3.69 -9.41
CA TYR A 42 -14.68 4.92 -9.24
C TYR A 42 -15.62 6.10 -8.93
N GLY A 43 -15.09 7.12 -8.28
CA GLY A 43 -15.83 8.27 -7.79
C GLY A 43 -15.78 8.39 -6.27
N GLY A 44 -16.04 9.60 -5.77
CA GLY A 44 -15.95 9.91 -4.35
C GLY A 44 -14.53 9.79 -3.78
N SER A 45 -14.46 9.62 -2.46
CA SER A 45 -13.21 9.56 -1.72
C SER A 45 -13.34 8.70 -0.46
N TYR A 46 -12.24 8.08 -0.04
CA TYR A 46 -12.16 7.27 1.17
C TYR A 46 -11.16 7.84 2.16
N SER A 47 -11.45 7.74 3.45
CA SER A 47 -10.43 7.85 4.51
C SER A 47 -9.42 6.69 4.41
N MET A 48 -8.34 6.74 5.19
CA MET A 48 -7.40 5.60 5.25
C MET A 48 -8.09 4.33 5.76
N GLU A 49 -8.92 4.45 6.80
CA GLU A 49 -9.72 3.34 7.31
C GLU A 49 -10.66 2.76 6.25
N GLY A 50 -11.45 3.61 5.59
CA GLY A 50 -12.39 3.18 4.56
C GLY A 50 -11.69 2.54 3.37
N GLY A 51 -10.53 3.07 2.96
CA GLY A 51 -9.72 2.51 1.89
C GLY A 51 -9.15 1.13 2.22
N LEU A 52 -8.73 0.92 3.47
CA LEU A 52 -8.18 -0.36 3.92
C LEU A 52 -9.28 -1.41 4.10
N ILE A 53 -10.39 -1.08 4.77
CA ILE A 53 -11.53 -1.99 5.00
C ILE A 53 -12.10 -2.50 3.68
N ASN A 54 -12.29 -1.60 2.72
CA ASN A 54 -12.84 -1.96 1.40
C ASN A 54 -11.77 -2.41 0.40
N SER A 55 -10.50 -2.48 0.83
CA SER A 55 -9.38 -2.88 -0.02
C SER A 55 -9.33 -2.11 -1.35
N ILE A 56 -9.49 -0.78 -1.33
CA ILE A 56 -9.53 0.06 -2.54
C ILE A 56 -8.12 0.19 -3.13
N ASN A 57 -7.91 -0.28 -4.37
CA ASN A 57 -6.60 -0.31 -5.02
C ASN A 57 -6.09 1.10 -5.34
N THR A 58 -6.93 1.94 -5.94
CA THR A 58 -6.56 3.32 -6.34
C THR A 58 -6.10 4.15 -5.14
N VAL A 59 -6.80 4.03 -4.00
CA VAL A 59 -6.44 4.68 -2.73
C VAL A 59 -5.11 4.15 -2.20
N THR A 60 -4.92 2.83 -2.18
CA THR A 60 -3.69 2.20 -1.70
C THR A 60 -2.47 2.62 -2.53
N ILE A 61 -2.61 2.69 -3.85
CA ILE A 61 -1.54 3.16 -4.75
C ILE A 61 -1.23 4.64 -4.50
N ASN A 62 -2.26 5.48 -4.33
CA ASN A 62 -2.07 6.90 -4.02
C ASN A 62 -1.28 7.08 -2.71
N LEU A 63 -1.60 6.30 -1.67
CA LEU A 63 -0.88 6.31 -0.40
C LEU A 63 0.58 5.84 -0.58
N ALA A 64 0.82 4.76 -1.32
CA ALA A 64 2.18 4.29 -1.60
C ALA A 64 3.00 5.36 -2.35
N LEU A 65 2.40 6.03 -3.33
CA LEU A 65 3.04 7.10 -4.09
C LEU A 65 3.38 8.32 -3.24
N ARG A 66 2.45 8.77 -2.38
CA ARG A 66 2.68 9.90 -1.46
C ARG A 66 3.71 9.58 -0.38
N SER A 67 3.76 8.34 0.07
CA SER A 67 4.74 7.86 1.05
C SER A 67 6.12 7.67 0.44
N GLY A 68 6.18 7.43 -0.89
CA GLY A 68 7.37 7.01 -1.61
C GLY A 68 7.44 5.47 -1.63
N PRO A 69 7.28 4.80 -2.79
CA PRO A 69 7.25 3.34 -2.86
C PRO A 69 8.51 2.66 -2.32
N ALA A 70 9.69 3.26 -2.50
CA ALA A 70 10.94 2.78 -1.90
C ALA A 70 10.89 2.76 -0.37
N THR A 71 10.20 3.72 0.26
CA THR A 71 10.04 3.71 1.73
C THR A 71 9.11 2.60 2.19
N VAL A 72 8.09 2.27 1.40
CA VAL A 72 7.19 1.15 1.68
C VAL A 72 7.95 -0.18 1.56
N ALA A 73 8.80 -0.31 0.54
CA ALA A 73 9.70 -1.46 0.39
C ALA A 73 10.63 -1.59 1.60
N GLN A 74 11.28 -0.49 2.01
CA GLN A 74 12.11 -0.48 3.21
C GLN A 74 11.35 -0.94 4.46
N LEU A 75 10.09 -0.50 4.66
CA LEU A 75 9.32 -0.96 5.82
C LEU A 75 8.99 -2.45 5.75
N ALA A 76 8.75 -3.00 4.56
CA ALA A 76 8.54 -4.43 4.39
C ALA A 76 9.78 -5.24 4.78
N GLU A 77 10.96 -4.78 4.37
CA GLU A 77 12.25 -5.38 4.76
C GLU A 77 12.48 -5.24 6.28
N ASP A 78 12.22 -4.06 6.86
CA ASP A 78 12.34 -3.82 8.30
C ASP A 78 11.40 -4.72 9.14
N LEU A 79 10.27 -5.15 8.56
CA LEU A 79 9.29 -6.05 9.18
C LEU A 79 9.62 -7.55 8.96
N GLY A 80 10.75 -7.86 8.31
CA GLY A 80 11.24 -9.23 8.14
C GLY A 80 10.74 -9.95 6.88
N ILE A 81 10.32 -9.22 5.83
CA ILE A 81 10.17 -9.83 4.50
C ILE A 81 11.56 -10.04 3.91
N ASP A 82 11.92 -11.31 3.72
CA ASP A 82 13.21 -11.70 3.15
C ASP A 82 13.22 -11.57 1.62
N GLY A 83 14.39 -11.18 1.07
CA GLY A 83 14.60 -11.06 -0.37
C GLY A 83 14.32 -9.65 -0.92
N PRO A 84 14.42 -9.48 -2.26
CA PRO A 84 14.33 -8.16 -2.88
C PRO A 84 12.88 -7.64 -2.89
N VAL A 85 12.63 -6.49 -2.25
CA VAL A 85 11.33 -5.79 -2.31
C VAL A 85 11.42 -4.61 -3.28
N PRO A 86 10.73 -4.64 -4.44
CA PRO A 86 10.87 -3.59 -5.44
C PRO A 86 10.37 -2.22 -4.95
N GLY A 87 11.17 -1.16 -5.10
CA GLY A 87 10.78 0.21 -4.76
C GLY A 87 9.80 0.89 -5.74
N VAL A 88 8.81 0.17 -6.26
CA VAL A 88 7.86 0.64 -7.29
C VAL A 88 6.41 0.55 -6.79
N PRO A 89 5.46 1.33 -7.35
CA PRO A 89 4.11 1.40 -6.77
C PRO A 89 3.31 0.12 -6.89
N ALA A 90 3.69 -0.82 -7.77
CA ALA A 90 3.02 -2.10 -7.92
C ALA A 90 3.02 -2.93 -6.63
N ILE A 91 4.00 -2.74 -5.73
CA ILE A 91 4.02 -3.41 -4.42
C ILE A 91 2.78 -3.08 -3.57
N ALA A 92 2.15 -1.92 -3.82
CA ALA A 92 0.91 -1.53 -3.16
C ALA A 92 -0.23 -2.55 -3.42
N LEU A 93 -0.14 -3.31 -4.52
CA LEU A 93 -1.07 -4.37 -4.89
C LEU A 93 -0.53 -5.78 -4.60
N GLY A 94 0.61 -5.90 -3.94
CA GLY A 94 1.22 -7.18 -3.60
C GLY A 94 2.15 -7.75 -4.66
N ALA A 95 2.73 -6.92 -5.53
CA ALA A 95 3.80 -7.35 -6.46
C ALA A 95 5.14 -7.58 -5.73
N VAL A 96 5.13 -8.46 -4.73
CA VAL A 96 6.26 -8.88 -3.89
C VAL A 96 6.04 -10.35 -3.58
N GLU A 97 7.08 -11.17 -3.80
CA GLU A 97 7.09 -12.56 -3.33
C GLU A 97 7.47 -12.57 -1.85
N ALA A 98 6.67 -13.23 -1.03
CA ALA A 98 6.91 -13.36 0.40
C ALA A 98 6.45 -14.73 0.87
N SER A 99 7.20 -15.33 1.79
CA SER A 99 6.81 -16.59 2.41
C SER A 99 5.65 -16.39 3.38
N LEU A 100 4.96 -17.48 3.73
CA LEU A 100 3.95 -17.42 4.80
C LEU A 100 4.57 -16.97 6.13
N LEU A 101 5.81 -17.39 6.42
CA LEU A 101 6.52 -17.04 7.64
C LEU A 101 6.81 -15.54 7.69
N ASP A 102 7.19 -14.92 6.57
CA ASP A 102 7.44 -13.48 6.46
C ASP A 102 6.16 -12.71 6.83
N MET A 103 5.02 -13.11 6.26
CA MET A 103 3.75 -12.45 6.51
C MET A 103 3.28 -12.66 7.95
N VAL A 104 3.53 -13.83 8.58
CA VAL A 104 3.25 -14.04 10.01
C VAL A 104 4.06 -13.08 10.87
N GLN A 105 5.35 -12.87 10.57
CA GLN A 105 6.20 -11.93 11.29
C GLN A 105 5.69 -10.48 11.15
N VAL A 106 5.42 -10.04 9.92
CA VAL A 106 4.86 -8.71 9.62
C VAL A 106 3.60 -8.41 10.44
N TYR A 107 2.64 -9.34 10.45
CA TYR A 107 1.40 -9.15 11.20
C TYR A 107 1.61 -9.29 12.71
N GLY A 108 2.59 -10.08 13.14
CA GLY A 108 3.04 -10.17 14.52
C GLY A 108 3.53 -8.84 15.06
N SER A 109 4.31 -8.08 14.31
CA SER A 109 4.74 -6.72 14.71
C SER A 109 3.55 -5.80 14.97
N PHE A 110 2.54 -5.79 14.09
CA PHE A 110 1.33 -4.99 14.33
C PHE A 110 0.59 -5.42 15.60
N ALA A 111 0.44 -6.73 15.82
CA ALA A 111 -0.20 -7.26 17.02
C ALA A 111 0.58 -6.93 18.31
N ASN A 112 1.91 -6.86 18.22
CA ASN A 112 2.81 -6.56 19.32
C ASN A 112 3.10 -5.05 19.51
N ARG A 113 2.37 -4.18 18.79
CA ARG A 113 2.46 -2.70 18.85
C ARG A 113 3.75 -2.12 18.28
N GLY A 114 4.40 -2.82 17.35
CA GLY A 114 5.70 -2.46 16.77
C GLY A 114 6.78 -3.33 17.36
#